data_AF-A0A962D581-F1
#
_entry.id   AF-A0A962D581-F1
#
_cell.length_a   1.000
_cell.length_b   1.000
_cell.length_c   1.000
_cell.angle_alpha   90.00
_cell.angle_beta   90.00
_cell.angle_gamma   90.00
#
_symmetry.space_group_name_H-M   'P 1'
#
loop_
_entity.id
_entity.type
_entity.pdbx_description
1 polymer ?
#
loop_
_entity_poly.entity_id
_entity_poly.type
_entity_poly.pdbx_seq_one_letter_code
_entity_poly.pdbx_strand_id
1 'polypeptide(L)' 'MQLVDLLSRSRVQGGLALPSKKRLLEHLARLLAEDEDAELVRLIFEGLVSREKMGSTGLGMGIAIPHGRI' A
#
# COMPACT_ATOMS: atom_id res chain seq x y z
N MET A 1 -20.13 1.88 -9.24
CA MET A 1 -18.70 1.51 -9.19
C MET A 1 -18.58 0.35 -8.23
N GLN A 2 -18.17 -0.81 -8.73
CA GLN A 2 -17.91 -2.00 -7.93
C GLN A 2 -16.43 -2.03 -7.53
N LEU A 3 -16.10 -2.71 -6.42
CA LEU A 3 -14.71 -2.82 -5.96
C LEU A 3 -13.79 -3.44 -7.02
N VAL A 4 -14.32 -4.40 -7.79
CA VAL A 4 -13.58 -5.07 -8.87
C VAL A 4 -13.10 -4.08 -9.94
N ASP A 5 -13.79 -2.96 -10.12
CA ASP A 5 -13.41 -1.93 -11.10
C ASP A 5 -12.12 -1.19 -10.68
N LEU A 6 -11.72 -1.27 -9.40
CA LEU A 6 -10.52 -0.64 -8.85
C LEU A 6 -9.34 -1.61 -8.69
N LEU A 7 -9.56 -2.92 -8.88
CA LEU A 7 -8.54 -3.95 -8.64
C LEU A 7 -7.93 -4.42 -9.97
N SER A 8 -6.67 -4.06 -10.21
CA SER A 8 -5.89 -4.61 -11.32
C SER A 8 -5.20 -5.91 -10.95
N ARG A 9 -5.24 -6.92 -11.83
CA ARG A 9 -4.48 -8.18 -11.66
C ARG A 9 -2.98 -7.95 -11.56
N SER A 10 -2.44 -6.91 -12.22
CA SER A 10 -1.01 -6.56 -12.14
C SER A 10 -0.58 -6.17 -10.73
N ARG A 11 -1.53 -5.77 -9.87
CA ARG A 11 -1.30 -5.32 -8.50
C ARG A 11 -1.71 -6.35 -7.44
N VAL A 12 -1.91 -7.61 -7.84
CA VAL A 12 -2.19 -8.72 -6.93
C VAL A 12 -0.95 -9.59 -6.81
N GLN A 13 -0.40 -9.69 -5.60
CA GLN A 13 0.84 -10.43 -5.34
C GLN A 13 0.65 -11.34 -4.13
N GLY A 14 1.21 -12.55 -4.21
CA GLY A 14 1.22 -13.55 -3.14
C GLY A 14 2.65 -14.00 -2.82
N GLY A 15 2.85 -14.61 -1.65
CA GLY A 15 4.15 -15.17 -1.27
C GLY A 15 5.24 -14.15 -0.96
N LEU A 16 4.88 -12.90 -0.66
CA LEU A 16 5.83 -11.84 -0.33
C LEU A 16 6.36 -12.03 1.11
N ALA A 17 7.68 -12.09 1.24
CA ALA A 17 8.37 -12.08 2.53
C ALA A 17 9.00 -10.70 2.75
N LEU A 18 8.34 -9.86 3.55
CA LEU A 18 8.79 -8.49 3.82
C LEU A 18 9.17 -8.35 5.30
N PRO A 19 10.36 -7.80 5.62
CA PRO A 19 10.93 -7.90 6.96
C PRO A 19 10.34 -6.91 7.97
N SER A 20 9.55 -5.92 7.51
CA SER A 20 8.96 -4.91 8.39
C SER A 20 7.76 -4.22 7.75
N LYS A 21 6.95 -3.58 8.60
CA LYS A 21 5.84 -2.73 8.18
C LYS A 21 6.28 -1.62 7.21
N LYS A 22 7.44 -0.99 7.46
CA LYS A 22 7.98 0.05 6.57
C LYS A 22 8.22 -0.49 5.16
N ARG A 23 8.84 -1.68 5.04
CA ARG A 23 9.09 -2.32 3.73
C ARG A 23 7.80 -2.73 3.05
N LEU A 24 6.77 -3.13 3.80
CA LEU A 24 5.43 -3.36 3.25
C LEU A 24 4.82 -2.07 2.66
N LEU A 25 4.84 -0.96 3.39
CA LEU A 25 4.28 0.29 2.89
C LEU A 25 5.05 0.84 1.67
N GLU A 26 6.38 0.70 1.66
CA GLU A 26 7.22 1.08 0.51
C GLU A 26 6.91 0.22 -0.72
N HIS A 27 6.76 -1.09 -0.53
CA HIS A 27 6.39 -2.04 -1.58
C HIS A 27 4.98 -1.75 -2.14
N LEU A 28 4.01 -1.42 -1.28
CA LEU A 28 2.68 -1.01 -1.71
C LEU A 28 2.70 0.27 -2.54
N ALA A 29 3.50 1.27 -2.14
CA ALA A 29 3.62 2.52 -2.88
C ALA A 29 4.17 2.30 -4.30
N ARG A 30 5.20 1.45 -4.42
CA ARG A 30 5.75 0.98 -5.69
C ARG A 30 4.71 0.30 -6.58
N LEU A 31 3.98 -0.66 -6.00
CA LEU A 31 2.93 -1.38 -6.71
C LEU A 31 1.78 -0.49 -7.19
N LEU A 32 1.44 0.57 -6.43
CA LEU A 32 0.39 1.52 -6.79
C LEU A 32 0.84 2.54 -7.84
N ALA A 33 2.12 2.91 -7.86
CA ALA A 33 2.74 3.77 -8.86
C ALA A 33 3.22 3.00 -10.11
N GLU A 34 3.00 1.68 -10.16
CA GLU A 34 3.47 0.78 -11.22
C GLU A 34 4.99 0.79 -11.43
N ASP A 35 5.76 1.20 -10.39
CA ASP A 35 7.22 1.37 -10.43
C ASP A 35 7.76 2.37 -11.49
N GLU A 36 6.89 3.15 -12.15
CA GLU A 36 7.30 4.03 -13.27
C GLU A 36 7.75 5.43 -12.83
N ASP A 37 7.27 5.93 -11.68
CA ASP A 37 7.50 7.31 -11.22
C ASP A 37 7.94 7.36 -9.75
N ALA A 38 9.20 7.74 -9.52
CA ALA A 38 9.81 7.85 -8.20
C ALA A 38 9.16 8.93 -7.30
N GLU A 39 8.70 10.04 -7.90
CA GLU A 39 8.00 11.10 -7.17
C GLU A 39 6.62 10.61 -6.70
N LEU A 40 5.90 9.91 -7.57
CA LEU A 40 4.61 9.31 -7.24
C LEU A 40 4.75 8.23 -6.15
N VAL A 41 5.77 7.36 -6.25
CA VAL A 41 6.08 6.38 -5.20
C VAL A 41 6.31 7.07 -3.86
N ARG A 42 7.09 8.15 -3.83
CA ARG A 42 7.35 8.90 -2.60
C ARG A 42 6.05 9.49 -2.04
N LEU A 43 5.25 10.14 -2.88
CA LEU A 43 3.98 10.76 -2.47
C LEU A 43 3.01 9.73 -1.87
N ILE A 44 2.83 8.59 -2.52
CA ILE A 44 1.96 7.50 -2.03
C ILE A 44 2.50 6.94 -0.71
N PHE A 45 3.82 6.70 -0.63
CA PHE A 45 4.44 6.19 0.60
C PHE A 45 4.25 7.15 1.78
N GLU A 46 4.45 8.45 1.58
CA GLU A 46 4.22 9.48 2.60
C GLU A 46 2.77 9.50 3.06
N GLY A 47 1.80 9.42 2.13
CA GLY A 47 0.37 9.32 2.44
C GLY A 47 0.04 8.09 3.29
N LEU A 48 0.57 6.92 2.93
CA LEU A 48 0.39 5.66 3.68
C LEU A 48 0.99 5.75 5.09
N VAL A 49 2.21 6.27 5.21
CA VAL A 49 2.92 6.41 6.50
C VAL A 49 2.20 7.42 7.39
N SER A 50 1.75 8.54 6.83
CA SER A 50 1.00 9.56 7.55
C SER A 50 -0.26 8.96 8.18
N ARG A 51 -1.02 8.16 7.40
CA ARG A 51 -2.21 7.49 7.91
C ARG A 51 -1.89 6.46 9.00
N GLU A 52 -0.89 5.62 8.79
CA GLU A 52 -0.53 4.57 9.74
C GLU A 52 -0.08 5.15 11.09
N LYS A 53 0.56 6.33 11.10
CA LYS A 53 0.97 7.05 12.33
C LYS A 53 -0.21 7.53 13.18
N MET A 54 -1.37 7.81 12.58
CA MET A 54 -2.58 8.18 13.32
C MET A 54 -3.21 6.99 14.06
N GLY A 55 -2.81 5.78 13.71
CA GLY A 55 -3.29 4.53 14.29
C GLY A 55 -3.24 3.42 13.27
N SER A 56 -2.91 2.21 13.75
CA SER A 56 -2.80 1.01 12.92
C SER A 56 -3.99 0.85 11.97
N THR A 57 -3.70 0.54 10.71
CA THR A 57 -4.72 0.18 9.71
C THR A 57 -5.06 -1.32 9.71
N GLY A 58 -4.53 -2.06 10.69
CA GLY A 58 -4.87 -3.47 10.92
C GLY A 58 -6.30 -3.64 11.42
N LEU A 59 -7.02 -4.58 10.83
CA LEU A 59 -8.39 -4.95 11.23
C LEU A 59 -8.40 -6.17 12.18
N GLY A 60 -7.24 -6.77 12.43
CA GLY A 60 -7.10 -8.03 13.17
C GLY A 60 -7.09 -9.24 12.24
N MET A 61 -6.91 -10.43 12.81
CA MET A 61 -6.89 -11.71 12.08
C MET A 61 -5.92 -11.78 10.89
N GLY A 62 -4.81 -11.04 10.97
CA GLY A 62 -3.83 -10.94 9.89
C GLY A 62 -4.25 -10.09 8.69
N ILE A 63 -5.34 -9.33 8.78
CA ILE A 63 -5.84 -8.43 7.73
C ILE A 63 -5.54 -6.97 8.08
N ALA A 64 -5.18 -6.18 7.07
CA ALA A 64 -5.02 -4.73 7.15
C ALA A 64 -5.50 -4.05 5.86
N ILE A 65 -5.87 -2.77 5.97
CA ILE A 65 -6.20 -1.93 4.81
C ILE A 65 -5.32 -0.67 4.86
N PRO A 66 -4.03 -0.74 4.48
CA PRO A 66 -3.21 0.45 4.36
C PRO A 66 -3.81 1.41 3.32
N HIS A 67 -4.06 2.66 3.71
CA HIS A 67 -4.65 3.69 2.86
C HIS A 67 -4.08 5.06 3.23
N GLY A 68 -4.25 6.05 2.36
CA GLY A 68 -3.78 7.42 2.58
C GLY A 68 -4.40 8.36 1.56
N ARG A 69 -4.36 9.66 1.85
CA ARG A 69 -4.67 10.71 0.86
C ARG A 69 -3.36 11.31 0.37
N ILE A 70 -3.30 11.64 -0.91
CA ILE A 70 -2.18 12.27 -1.61
C ILE A 70 -2.64 13.58 -2.24
#